data_AF-A0A7X5XT91-F1
#
_entry.id   AF-A0A7X5XT91-F1
#
_cell.length_a   1.000
_cell.length_b   1.000
_cell.length_c   1.000
_cell.angle_alpha   90.00
_cell.angle_beta   90.00
_cell.angle_gamma   90.00
#
_symmetry.space_group_name_H-M   'P 1'
#
loop_
_entity.id
_entity.type
_entity.pdbx_description
1 polymer ?
#
loop_
_entity_poly.entity_id
_entity_poly.type
_entity_poly.pdbx_seq_one_letter_code
_entity_poly.pdbx_strand_id
1 'polypeptide(L)'
;MTEGEDTGDAKFGRDLAALRFRQLRMSQVRFAERYGLTKDVVRNAEQKRYSPHHAMLVLVAAIELDPSLIARAAQLARERWW
;
A
#
# COMPACT_ATOMS: atom_id res chain seq x y z
N MET A 1 21.85 -25.23 -3.71
CA MET A 1 20.52 -24.66 -3.99
C MET A 1 19.81 -24.54 -2.66
N THR A 2 19.86 -23.35 -2.06
CA THR A 2 19.02 -23.00 -0.91
C THR A 2 17.96 -22.05 -1.47
N GLU A 3 16.74 -22.57 -1.59
CA GLU A 3 15.57 -21.79 -2.01
C GLU A 3 15.43 -20.57 -1.09
N GLY A 4 15.29 -19.41 -1.72
CA GLY A 4 15.56 -18.12 -1.11
C GLY A 4 14.64 -17.79 0.05
N GLU A 5 15.24 -17.33 1.15
CA GLU A 5 14.52 -16.58 2.17
C GLU A 5 13.75 -15.44 1.50
N ASP A 6 12.44 -15.53 1.60
CA ASP A 6 11.52 -14.52 1.11
C ASP A 6 11.76 -13.24 1.92
N THR A 7 12.52 -12.31 1.35
CA THR A 7 12.88 -11.06 2.04
C THR A 7 11.62 -10.34 2.52
N GLY A 8 11.68 -9.60 3.64
CA GLY A 8 10.50 -8.91 4.20
C GLY A 8 9.78 -8.03 3.17
N ASP A 9 10.53 -7.40 2.27
CA ASP A 9 10.03 -6.60 1.15
C ASP A 9 9.23 -7.44 0.13
N ALA A 10 9.70 -8.67 -0.12
CA ALA A 10 9.08 -9.59 -1.03
C ALA A 10 7.71 -10.07 -0.54
N LYS A 11 7.61 -10.33 0.77
CA LYS A 11 6.34 -10.62 1.44
C LYS A 11 5.41 -9.41 1.41
N PHE A 12 5.92 -8.23 1.79
CA PHE A 12 5.13 -7.01 1.81
C PHE A 12 4.49 -6.69 0.46
N GLY A 13 5.26 -6.75 -0.64
CA GLY A 13 4.74 -6.45 -1.97
C GLY A 13 3.57 -7.37 -2.38
N ARG A 14 3.65 -8.65 -2.04
CA ARG A 14 2.56 -9.61 -2.31
C ARG A 14 1.34 -9.37 -1.41
N ASP A 15 1.56 -9.06 -0.14
CA ASP A 15 0.49 -8.78 0.82
C ASP A 15 -0.27 -7.49 0.43
N LEU A 16 0.44 -6.43 0.03
CA LEU A 16 -0.16 -5.20 -0.50
C LEU A 16 -0.99 -5.48 -1.75
N ALA A 17 -0.46 -6.25 -2.70
CA ALA A 17 -1.20 -6.62 -3.90
C ALA A 17 -2.47 -7.44 -3.57
N ALA A 18 -2.39 -8.35 -2.59
CA ALA A 18 -3.52 -9.15 -2.14
C ALA A 18 -4.59 -8.27 -1.46
N LEU A 19 -4.21 -7.39 -0.54
CA LEU A 19 -5.10 -6.41 0.09
C LEU A 19 -5.82 -5.58 -0.98
N ARG A 20 -5.07 -4.96 -1.90
CA ARG A 20 -5.64 -4.09 -2.94
C ARG A 20 -6.57 -4.84 -3.89
N PHE A 21 -6.11 -5.95 -4.46
CA PHE A 21 -6.81 -6.60 -5.57
C PHE A 21 -7.87 -7.60 -5.09
N ARG A 22 -7.59 -8.38 -4.05
CA ARG A 22 -8.48 -9.45 -3.60
C ARG A 22 -9.49 -8.95 -2.57
N GLN A 23 -9.02 -8.20 -1.57
CA GLN A 23 -9.89 -7.74 -0.49
C GLN A 23 -10.66 -6.47 -0.90
N LEU A 24 -9.96 -5.44 -1.36
CA LEU A 24 -10.56 -4.14 -1.68
C LEU A 24 -11.06 -4.02 -3.13
N ARG A 25 -10.65 -4.93 -4.02
CA ARG A 25 -11.05 -4.97 -5.44
C ARG A 25 -10.82 -3.64 -6.18
N MET A 26 -9.64 -3.06 -5.99
CA MET A 26 -9.25 -1.79 -6.60
C MET A 26 -8.11 -1.95 -7.61
N SER A 27 -8.11 -1.12 -8.66
CA SER A 27 -6.93 -0.93 -9.50
C SER A 27 -5.84 -0.19 -8.70
N GLN A 28 -4.58 -0.26 -9.16
CA GLN A 28 -3.48 0.50 -8.54
C GLN A 28 -3.78 2.01 -8.49
N VAL A 29 -4.36 2.56 -9.55
CA VAL A 29 -4.73 3.98 -9.64
C VAL A 29 -5.78 4.32 -8.60
N ARG A 30 -6.89 3.57 -8.54
CA ARG A 30 -7.98 3.82 -7.60
C ARG A 30 -7.54 3.67 -6.15
N PHE A 31 -6.69 2.69 -5.85
CA PHE A 31 -6.11 2.50 -4.53
C PHE A 31 -5.24 3.69 -4.13
N ALA A 32 -4.37 4.13 -5.05
CA ALA A 32 -3.49 5.26 -4.82
C ALA A 32 -4.30 6.56 -4.54
N GLU A 33 -5.26 6.88 -5.40
CA GLU A 33 -6.14 8.04 -5.24
C GLU A 33 -6.92 8.00 -3.92
N ARG A 34 -7.49 6.83 -3.58
CA ARG A 34 -8.31 6.67 -2.36
C ARG A 34 -7.50 6.94 -1.09
N TYR A 35 -6.25 6.48 -1.04
CA TYR A 35 -5.40 6.57 0.15
C TYR A 35 -4.33 7.66 0.07
N GLY A 36 -4.39 8.54 -0.93
CA GLY A 36 -3.50 9.69 -1.00
C GLY A 36 -2.05 9.32 -1.34
N LEU A 37 -1.87 8.28 -2.14
CA LEU A 37 -0.58 7.84 -2.67
C LEU A 37 -0.51 8.15 -4.17
N THR A 38 0.68 8.04 -4.75
CA THR A 38 0.83 7.99 -6.21
C THR A 38 0.76 6.56 -6.72
N LYS A 39 0.29 6.39 -7.97
CA LYS A 39 0.27 5.08 -8.64
C LYS A 39 1.66 4.42 -8.63
N ASP A 40 2.71 5.21 -8.84
CA ASP A 40 4.08 4.70 -8.89
C ASP A 40 4.56 4.19 -7.54
N VAL A 41 4.19 4.85 -6.43
CA VAL A 41 4.48 4.33 -5.09
C VAL A 41 3.85 2.95 -4.90
N VAL A 42 2.57 2.79 -5.24
CA VAL A 42 1.87 1.50 -5.13
C VAL A 42 2.50 0.45 -6.04
N ARG A 43 2.75 0.77 -7.31
CA ARG A 43 3.36 -0.15 -8.27
C ARG A 43 4.74 -0.61 -7.83
N ASN A 44 5.58 0.31 -7.38
CA ASN A 44 6.96 0.01 -7.01
C ASN A 44 7.03 -0.84 -5.73
N ALA A 45 6.13 -0.57 -4.76
CA ALA A 45 5.97 -1.37 -3.56
C ALA A 45 5.52 -2.80 -3.89
N GLU A 46 4.53 -2.98 -4.76
CA GLU A 46 4.06 -4.31 -5.19
C GLU A 46 5.13 -5.08 -5.99
N GLN A 47 5.95 -4.38 -6.79
CA GLN A 47 6.99 -4.97 -7.63
C GLN A 47 8.35 -5.13 -6.94
N LYS A 48 8.46 -4.82 -5.63
CA LYS A 48 9.71 -4.96 -4.85
C LYS A 48 10.87 -4.12 -5.43
N ARG A 49 10.56 -2.95 -6.00
CA ARG A 49 11.61 -2.09 -6.58
C ARG A 49 12.45 -1.36 -5.52
N TYR A 50 11.98 -1.34 -4.28
CA TYR A 50 12.68 -0.81 -3.11
C TYR A 50 12.09 -1.40 -1.82
N SER A 51 12.84 -1.30 -0.72
CA SER A 51 12.34 -1.67 0.62
C SER A 51 11.37 -0.59 1.12
N PRO A 52 10.11 -0.94 1.44
CA PRO A 52 9.11 0.01 1.89
C PRO A 52 9.56 0.72 3.16
N HIS A 53 9.51 2.06 3.15
CA HIS A 53 9.79 2.84 4.36
C HIS A 53 8.78 2.50 5.47
N HIS A 54 9.17 2.60 6.75
CA HIS A 54 8.33 2.25 7.90
C HIS A 54 6.94 2.88 7.88
N ALA A 55 6.82 4.14 7.42
CA ALA A 55 5.53 4.81 7.27
C ALA A 55 4.58 4.08 6.30
N MET A 56 5.09 3.51 5.22
CA MET A 56 4.31 2.73 4.25
C MET A 56 3.83 1.41 4.85
N LEU A 57 4.68 0.74 5.64
CA LEU A 57 4.29 -0.48 6.36
C LEU A 57 3.11 -0.20 7.31
N VAL A 58 3.22 0.86 8.13
CA VAL A 58 2.17 1.27 9.06
C VAL A 58 0.90 1.67 8.33
N LEU A 59 1.02 2.45 7.26
CA LEU A 59 -0.14 2.88 6.46
C LEU A 59 -0.91 1.68 5.90
N VAL A 60 -0.21 0.70 5.32
CA VAL A 60 -0.86 -0.49 4.76
C VAL A 60 -1.54 -1.32 5.85
N ALA A 61 -0.90 -1.50 7.00
CA ALA A 61 -1.52 -2.17 8.14
C ALA A 61 -2.78 -1.41 8.63
N ALA A 62 -2.73 -0.08 8.68
CA ALA A 62 -3.87 0.74 9.06
C ALA A 62 -5.02 0.68 8.03
N ILE A 63 -4.70 0.59 6.74
CA ILE A 63 -5.70 0.38 5.67
C ILE A 63 -6.36 -0.99 5.81
N GLU A 64 -5.62 -2.03 6.14
CA GLU A 64 -6.18 -3.37 6.39
C GLU A 64 -7.13 -3.37 7.60
N LEU A 65 -6.78 -2.64 8.67
CA LEU A 65 -7.60 -2.51 9.87
C LEU A 65 -8.90 -1.72 9.64
N ASP A 66 -8.83 -0.52 9.04
CA ASP A 66 -10.01 0.29 8.74
C ASP A 66 -9.83 1.09 7.43
N PRO A 67 -10.22 0.50 6.28
CA PRO A 67 -10.12 1.14 4.97
C PRO A 67 -10.91 2.46 4.87
N SER A 68 -12.00 2.60 5.64
CA SER A 68 -12.88 3.77 5.56
C SER A 68 -12.32 4.94 6.35
N LEU A 69 -11.74 4.68 7.53
CA LEU A 69 -11.02 5.69 8.31
C LEU A 69 -9.84 6.25 7.52
N ILE A 70 -9.00 5.41 6.93
CA ILE A 70 -7.81 5.89 6.22
C ILE A 70 -8.18 6.66 4.96
N ALA A 71 -9.23 6.26 4.24
CA ALA A 71 -9.73 7.05 3.11
C ALA A 71 -10.19 8.46 3.53
N ARG A 72 -10.87 8.59 4.68
CA ARG A 72 -11.26 9.89 5.24
C ARG A 72 -10.05 10.70 5.69
N ALA A 73 -9.07 10.07 6.34
CA ALA A 73 -7.82 10.73 6.73
C ALA A 73 -7.06 11.26 5.51
N ALA A 74 -6.97 10.49 4.42
CA ALA A 74 -6.37 10.92 3.17
C ALA A 74 -7.12 12.11 2.56
N GLN A 75 -8.46 12.14 2.64
CA GLN A 75 -9.25 13.28 2.19
C GLN A 75 -8.98 14.54 3.03
N LEU A 76 -9.02 14.43 4.35
CA LEU A 76 -8.69 15.55 5.26
C LEU A 76 -7.28 16.08 5.04
N ALA A 77 -6.32 15.20 4.74
CA ALA A 77 -4.95 15.61 4.45
C ALA A 77 -4.87 16.49 3.19
N ARG A 78 -5.61 16.16 2.12
CA ARG A 78 -5.62 17.01 0.92
C ARG A 78 -6.24 18.37 1.19
N GLU A 79 -7.32 18.40 1.96
CA GLU A 79 -8.03 19.65 2.25
C GLU A 79 -7.20 20.61 3.12
N ARG A 80 -6.25 20.09 3.90
CA ARG A 80 -5.47 20.87 4.87
C ARG A 80 -4.06 21.22 4.40
N TRP A 81 -3.40 20.32 3.69
CA TRP A 81 -1.94 20.39 3.49
C TRP A 81 -1.48 20.09 2.07
N TRP A 82 -2.37 19.76 1.13
CA TRP A 82 -2.04 19.59 -0.29
C TRP A 82 -2.66 20.70 -1.13
#